data_AF-A0A162PP70-F1
#
_entry.id   AF-A0A162PP70-F1
#
_cell.length_a   1.000
_cell.length_b   1.000
_cell.length_c   1.000
_cell.angle_alpha   90.00
_cell.angle_beta   90.00
_cell.angle_gamma   90.00
#
_symmetry.space_group_name_H-M   'P 1'
#
loop_
_entity.id
_entity.type
_entity.pdbx_description
1 polymer ?
#
loop_
_entity_poly.entity_id
_entity_poly.type
_entity_poly.pdbx_seq_one_letter_code
_entity_poly.pdbx_strand_id
1 'polypeptide(L)'
;MSIFKIALLCLPLLAIVCSAAPVQAPESQTVIKAIDTEWPMTPEYVIRDDIQAYYENTVDEVLSVRSEDILNWLATTVNSHSTEQTLRPQAKLMGLDDVHDACLTMMPGFVAKHINQINTRLYAAVEPSVNEFLPQLWPDYAQTNQMTDLDAKTIHPEIASSLYSLNQAIGSRLMEITTEYNLSEKIVDDMNLCNAHSQTETASTDLWMYVAKLMAFPRLFRDQLPNPRLAEESRLASSFSDTNNGSFIDIHLKSVYSSLWFEFDNRMNDLFSTIQRDLVDGAIEA
;
A
#
# COMPACT_ATOMS: atom_id res chain seq x y z
N MET A 1 -4.53 -65.47 17.35
CA MET A 1 -3.29 -66.18 17.70
C MET A 1 -2.11 -65.28 17.34
N SER A 2 -1.21 -65.08 18.32
CA SER A 2 0.11 -64.41 18.26
C SER A 2 0.14 -62.95 17.80
N ILE A 3 0.14 -61.94 18.67
CA ILE A 3 1.16 -61.54 19.68
C ILE A 3 2.48 -61.12 19.03
N PHE A 4 2.72 -59.80 18.97
CA PHE A 4 4.03 -59.23 19.28
C PHE A 4 3.85 -57.92 20.04
N LYS A 5 4.42 -57.91 21.26
CA LYS A 5 4.53 -56.79 22.19
C LYS A 5 6.00 -56.32 22.19
N ILE A 6 6.23 -55.15 22.81
CA ILE A 6 7.52 -54.62 23.35
C ILE A 6 8.33 -53.88 22.27
N ALA A 7 8.69 -52.60 22.42
CA ALA A 7 9.36 -52.02 23.59
C ALA A 7 8.98 -50.56 23.90
N LEU A 8 8.56 -50.39 25.15
CA LEU A 8 8.82 -49.25 26.04
C LEU A 8 10.34 -49.10 26.25
N LEU A 9 10.86 -47.87 26.26
CA LEU A 9 12.03 -47.39 27.03
C LEU A 9 12.03 -45.85 26.90
N CYS A 10 11.50 -45.11 27.87
CA CYS A 10 12.19 -44.50 29.02
C CYS A 10 13.28 -43.46 28.66
N LEU A 11 12.90 -42.16 28.75
CA LEU A 11 13.49 -41.02 29.51
C LEU A 11 15.03 -40.93 29.67
N PRO A 12 15.66 -39.72 29.73
CA PRO A 12 15.18 -38.60 30.57
C PRO A 12 15.42 -37.15 30.10
N LEU A 13 14.73 -36.27 30.83
CA LEU A 13 15.06 -34.89 31.20
C LEU A 13 16.41 -34.30 30.78
N LEU A 14 16.34 -33.10 30.18
CA LEU A 14 17.35 -32.07 30.33
C LEU A 14 16.67 -30.78 30.78
N ALA A 15 16.41 -30.73 32.09
CA ALA A 15 16.17 -29.48 32.79
C ALA A 15 17.50 -28.72 32.85
N ILE A 16 17.60 -27.65 32.07
CA ILE A 16 18.68 -26.67 32.20
C ILE A 16 18.27 -25.71 33.31
N VAL A 17 18.73 -26.01 34.53
CA VAL A 17 18.79 -25.07 35.65
C VAL A 17 20.27 -24.91 35.98
N CYS A 18 20.80 -23.72 35.75
CA CYS A 18 21.98 -23.09 36.37
C CYS A 18 22.33 -21.88 35.48
N SER A 19 22.53 -20.66 35.96
CA SER A 19 22.61 -20.14 37.32
C SER A 19 22.69 -18.62 37.16
N ALA A 20 21.71 -17.90 37.71
CA ALA A 20 21.77 -16.45 37.80
C ALA A 20 22.80 -16.07 38.86
N ALA A 21 23.96 -15.56 38.45
CA ALA A 21 24.86 -14.82 39.32
C ALA A 21 24.31 -13.39 39.46
N PRO A 22 24.16 -12.84 40.68
CA PRO A 22 23.88 -11.42 40.84
C PRO A 22 25.18 -10.66 40.61
N VAL A 23 25.36 -10.13 39.39
CA VAL A 23 26.39 -9.11 39.15
C VAL A 23 25.85 -7.82 39.74
N GLN A 24 26.36 -7.46 40.92
CA GLN A 24 26.24 -6.11 41.46
C GLN A 24 27.02 -5.16 40.53
N ALA A 25 26.31 -4.52 39.60
CA ALA A 25 26.83 -3.36 38.91
C ALA A 25 26.78 -2.17 39.87
N PRO A 26 27.85 -1.36 39.99
CA PRO A 26 27.82 -0.14 40.77
C PRO A 26 26.79 0.82 40.15
N GLU A 27 25.79 1.19 40.95
CA GLU A 27 24.87 2.30 40.67
C GLU A 27 25.67 3.60 40.55
N SER A 28 26.17 3.87 39.34
CA SER A 28 26.46 5.23 38.93
C SER A 28 25.12 5.84 38.53
N GLN A 29 24.46 6.48 39.50
CA GLN A 29 23.41 7.47 39.23
C GLN A 29 24.06 8.67 38.53
N THR A 30 24.42 8.50 37.27
CA THR A 30 24.44 9.64 36.35
C THR A 30 23.00 10.08 36.20
N VAL A 31 22.67 11.16 36.89
CA VAL A 31 21.54 12.03 36.54
C VAL A 31 21.77 12.44 35.09
N ILE A 32 21.24 11.66 34.16
CA ILE A 32 21.05 12.09 32.78
C ILE A 32 19.99 13.18 32.92
N LYS A 33 20.45 14.44 33.02
CA LYS A 33 19.60 15.56 32.64
C LYS A 33 19.14 15.22 31.24
N ALA A 34 17.83 14.99 31.08
CA ALA A 34 17.21 15.02 29.77
C ALA A 34 17.63 16.36 29.18
N ILE A 35 18.58 16.30 28.25
CA ILE A 35 18.78 17.38 27.32
C ILE A 35 17.52 17.26 26.48
N ASP A 36 16.53 18.10 26.77
CA ASP A 36 15.50 18.48 25.81
C ASP A 36 16.27 19.11 24.65
N THR A 37 16.82 18.24 23.80
CA THR A 37 17.29 18.61 22.48
C THR A 37 16.02 18.85 21.69
N GLU A 38 15.44 20.03 21.85
CA GLU A 38 14.69 20.66 20.77
C GLU A 38 15.66 20.65 19.60
N TRP A 39 15.50 19.67 18.72
CA TRP A 39 16.18 19.68 17.44
C TRP A 39 15.74 20.98 16.77
N PRO A 40 16.68 21.86 16.39
CA PRO A 40 16.29 23.07 15.69
C PRO A 40 15.59 22.62 14.41
N MET A 41 14.26 22.75 14.37
CA MET A 41 13.47 22.54 13.16
C MET A 41 13.92 23.62 12.19
N THR A 42 14.84 23.26 11.30
CA THR A 42 15.19 24.14 10.20
C THR A 42 13.98 24.21 9.27
N PRO A 43 13.66 25.36 8.67
CA PRO A 43 12.52 25.42 7.76
C PRO A 43 12.65 24.47 6.56
N GLU A 44 13.89 24.06 6.20
CA GLU A 44 14.15 22.98 5.25
C GLU A 44 13.47 21.66 5.66
N TYR A 45 13.57 21.31 6.95
CA TYR A 45 12.95 20.11 7.50
C TYR A 45 11.42 20.20 7.47
N VAL A 46 10.87 21.38 7.80
CA VAL A 46 9.41 21.63 7.78
C VAL A 46 8.84 21.49 6.36
N ILE A 47 9.41 22.22 5.38
CA ILE A 47 8.95 22.20 3.99
C ILE A 47 9.01 20.78 3.41
N ARG A 48 10.11 20.06 3.66
CA ARG A 48 10.23 18.67 3.20
C ARG A 48 9.17 17.78 3.84
N ASP A 49 8.95 17.88 5.14
CA ASP A 49 7.96 17.08 5.86
C ASP A 49 6.53 17.36 5.36
N ASP A 50 6.19 18.62 5.07
CA ASP A 50 4.89 18.96 4.49
C ASP A 50 4.71 18.40 3.08
N ILE A 51 5.74 18.46 2.24
CA ILE A 51 5.77 17.85 0.92
C ILE A 51 5.62 16.33 1.02
N GLN A 52 6.37 15.68 1.92
CA GLN A 52 6.29 14.24 2.12
C GLN A 52 4.90 13.83 2.62
N ALA A 53 4.39 14.48 3.66
CA ALA A 53 3.07 14.23 4.22
C ALA A 53 1.97 14.40 3.17
N TYR A 54 2.08 15.41 2.30
CA TYR A 54 1.17 15.59 1.19
C TYR A 54 1.10 14.36 0.27
N TYR A 55 2.25 13.83 -0.15
CA TYR A 55 2.28 12.66 -1.02
C TYR A 55 1.85 11.39 -0.30
N GLU A 56 2.28 11.17 0.95
CA GLU A 56 1.91 10.01 1.75
C GLU A 56 0.40 9.94 1.97
N ASN A 57 -0.22 11.05 2.39
CA ASN A 57 -1.65 11.12 2.62
C ASN A 57 -2.45 10.90 1.33
N THR A 58 -1.98 11.47 0.22
CA THR A 58 -2.67 11.32 -1.08
C THR A 58 -2.56 9.89 -1.60
N VAL A 59 -1.37 9.29 -1.50
CA VAL A 59 -1.15 7.89 -1.88
C VAL A 59 -1.98 6.96 -1.01
N ASP A 60 -1.96 7.12 0.31
CA ASP A 60 -2.73 6.29 1.24
C ASP A 60 -4.24 6.36 0.94
N GLU A 61 -4.79 7.57 0.77
CA GLU A 61 -6.22 7.74 0.47
C GLU A 61 -6.61 7.06 -0.85
N VAL A 62 -5.86 7.31 -1.93
CA VAL A 62 -6.15 6.73 -3.24
C VAL A 62 -6.04 5.21 -3.21
N LEU A 63 -4.97 4.67 -2.61
CA LEU A 63 -4.77 3.23 -2.51
C LEU A 63 -5.86 2.59 -1.66
N SER A 64 -6.25 3.19 -0.54
CA SER A 64 -7.32 2.71 0.32
C SER A 64 -8.65 2.62 -0.45
N VAL A 65 -9.08 3.73 -1.09
CA VAL A 65 -10.34 3.78 -1.83
C VAL A 65 -10.35 2.79 -2.99
N ARG A 66 -9.31 2.78 -3.83
CA ARG A 66 -9.28 1.90 -5.00
C ARG A 66 -9.12 0.42 -4.65
N SER A 67 -8.48 0.11 -3.52
CA SER A 67 -8.42 -1.26 -3.00
C SER A 67 -9.78 -1.70 -2.47
N GLU A 68 -10.49 -0.82 -1.75
CA GLU A 68 -11.86 -1.11 -1.30
C GLU A 68 -12.77 -1.42 -2.49
N ASP A 69 -12.72 -0.62 -3.56
CA ASP A 69 -13.54 -0.79 -4.75
C ASP A 69 -13.42 -2.19 -5.36
N ILE A 70 -12.19 -2.63 -5.64
CA ILE A 70 -11.93 -3.94 -6.28
C ILE A 70 -12.19 -5.09 -5.31
N LEU A 71 -11.84 -4.96 -4.03
CA LEU A 71 -12.05 -6.02 -3.04
C LEU A 71 -13.53 -6.22 -2.73
N ASN A 72 -14.31 -5.15 -2.68
CA ASN A 72 -15.76 -5.22 -2.52
C ASN A 72 -16.42 -5.86 -3.76
N TRP A 73 -15.97 -5.50 -4.97
CA TRP A 73 -16.44 -6.15 -6.20
C TRP A 73 -16.11 -7.67 -6.22
N LEU A 74 -14.89 -8.05 -5.81
CA LEU A 74 -14.51 -9.46 -5.70
C LEU A 74 -15.34 -10.19 -4.63
N ALA A 75 -15.53 -9.59 -3.46
CA ALA A 75 -16.32 -10.17 -2.37
C ALA A 75 -17.77 -10.40 -2.78
N THR A 76 -18.38 -9.46 -3.50
CA THR A 76 -19.75 -9.62 -4.03
C THR A 76 -19.83 -10.69 -5.11
N THR A 77 -18.81 -10.80 -5.96
CA THR A 77 -18.71 -11.82 -7.03
C THR A 77 -18.55 -13.25 -6.48
N VAL A 78 -17.84 -13.43 -5.36
CA VAL A 78 -17.69 -14.74 -4.71
C VAL A 78 -18.97 -15.19 -4.01
N ASN A 79 -19.71 -14.22 -3.45
CA ASN A 79 -20.95 -14.51 -2.73
C ASN A 79 -22.17 -14.69 -3.66
N SER A 80 -22.02 -14.46 -4.96
CA SER A 80 -23.07 -14.69 -5.95
C SER A 80 -22.95 -16.08 -6.57
N HIS A 81 -24.05 -16.61 -7.12
CA HIS A 81 -24.02 -17.82 -7.95
C HIS A 81 -23.32 -17.62 -9.31
N SER A 82 -22.71 -16.45 -9.54
CA SER A 82 -22.10 -16.07 -10.82
C SER A 82 -20.57 -16.02 -10.79
N THR A 83 -19.91 -16.50 -9.72
CA THR A 83 -18.44 -16.44 -9.59
C THR A 83 -17.73 -16.98 -10.83
N GLU A 84 -18.16 -18.14 -11.35
CA GLU A 84 -17.57 -18.72 -12.55
C GLU A 84 -17.82 -17.84 -13.79
N GLN A 85 -19.05 -17.35 -13.95
CA GLN A 85 -19.45 -16.51 -15.09
C GLN A 85 -18.70 -15.18 -15.13
N THR A 86 -18.27 -14.67 -13.97
CA THR A 86 -17.56 -13.39 -13.85
C THR A 86 -16.05 -13.58 -13.84
N LEU A 87 -15.51 -14.49 -13.02
CA LEU A 87 -14.06 -14.62 -12.84
C LEU A 87 -13.40 -15.44 -13.95
N ARG A 88 -14.06 -16.42 -14.56
CA ARG A 88 -13.44 -17.24 -15.60
C ARG A 88 -13.09 -16.42 -16.86
N PRO A 89 -13.98 -15.54 -17.38
CA PRO A 89 -13.60 -14.65 -18.47
C PRO A 89 -12.42 -13.73 -18.13
N GLN A 90 -12.37 -13.25 -16.88
CA GLN A 90 -11.28 -12.42 -16.39
C GLN A 90 -9.95 -13.18 -16.31
N ALA A 91 -9.97 -14.42 -15.80
CA ALA A 91 -8.81 -15.31 -15.80
C ALA A 91 -8.27 -15.51 -17.22
N LYS A 92 -9.18 -15.71 -18.18
CA LYS A 92 -8.82 -15.86 -19.59
C LYS A 92 -8.15 -14.61 -20.18
N LEU A 93 -8.63 -13.42 -19.83
CA LEU A 93 -7.97 -12.16 -20.24
C LEU A 93 -6.55 -12.02 -19.65
N MET A 94 -6.30 -12.64 -18.50
CA MET A 94 -4.97 -12.74 -17.89
C MET A 94 -4.12 -13.88 -18.48
N GLY A 95 -4.61 -14.61 -19.49
CA GLY A 95 -3.90 -15.71 -20.14
C GLY A 95 -4.09 -17.08 -19.49
N LEU A 96 -5.10 -17.26 -18.62
CA LEU A 96 -5.41 -18.53 -17.98
C LEU A 96 -6.62 -19.20 -18.66
N ASP A 97 -6.39 -20.19 -19.52
CA ASP A 97 -7.45 -20.85 -20.29
C ASP A 97 -8.21 -21.96 -19.52
N ASP A 98 -7.52 -22.75 -18.69
CA ASP A 98 -8.08 -23.94 -18.02
C ASP A 98 -7.91 -23.90 -16.48
N VAL A 99 -8.54 -22.92 -15.85
CA VAL A 99 -8.52 -22.77 -14.38
C VAL A 99 -9.50 -23.71 -13.70
N HIS A 100 -9.02 -24.47 -12.71
CA HIS A 100 -9.87 -25.31 -11.88
C HIS A 100 -10.77 -24.47 -10.96
N ASP A 101 -12.02 -24.89 -10.74
CA ASP A 101 -13.02 -24.09 -10.03
C ASP A 101 -12.58 -23.73 -8.61
N ALA A 102 -11.96 -24.67 -7.90
CA ALA A 102 -11.42 -24.39 -6.56
C ALA A 102 -10.39 -23.26 -6.60
N CYS A 103 -9.51 -23.21 -7.61
CA CYS A 103 -8.55 -22.12 -7.78
C CYS A 103 -9.21 -20.81 -8.21
N LEU A 104 -10.26 -20.88 -9.03
CA LEU A 104 -11.04 -19.70 -9.39
C LEU A 104 -11.67 -19.03 -8.17
N THR A 105 -12.15 -19.82 -7.20
CA THR A 105 -12.67 -19.29 -5.93
C THR A 105 -11.58 -18.69 -5.03
N MET A 106 -10.30 -19.04 -5.25
CA MET A 106 -9.16 -18.51 -4.51
C MET A 106 -8.58 -17.23 -5.12
N MET A 107 -8.88 -16.94 -6.39
CA MET A 107 -8.41 -15.74 -7.09
C MET A 107 -8.57 -14.44 -6.28
N PRO A 108 -9.72 -14.14 -5.65
CA PRO A 108 -9.88 -12.97 -4.79
C PRO A 108 -8.82 -12.85 -3.69
N GLY A 109 -8.45 -13.97 -3.08
CA GLY A 109 -7.43 -14.01 -2.03
C GLY A 109 -6.03 -13.67 -2.59
N PHE A 110 -5.69 -14.20 -3.77
CA PHE A 110 -4.42 -13.85 -4.43
C PHE A 110 -4.38 -12.39 -4.86
N VAL A 111 -5.49 -11.87 -5.38
CA VAL A 111 -5.63 -10.44 -5.72
C VAL A 111 -5.43 -9.59 -4.47
N ALA A 112 -6.14 -9.87 -3.38
CA ALA A 112 -6.03 -9.11 -2.14
C ALA A 112 -4.61 -9.11 -1.57
N LYS A 113 -3.96 -10.28 -1.55
CA LYS A 113 -2.56 -10.42 -1.14
C LYS A 113 -1.65 -9.51 -1.97
N HIS A 114 -1.76 -9.54 -3.29
CA HIS A 114 -0.85 -8.80 -4.16
C HIS A 114 -1.17 -7.31 -4.24
N ILE A 115 -2.44 -6.88 -4.09
CA ILE A 115 -2.82 -5.48 -3.92
C ILE A 115 -2.20 -4.92 -2.64
N ASN A 116 -2.33 -5.62 -1.52
CA ASN A 116 -1.72 -5.18 -0.27
C ASN A 116 -0.18 -5.04 -0.39
N GLN A 117 0.46 -5.99 -1.06
CA GLN A 117 1.90 -5.96 -1.30
C GLN A 117 2.33 -4.77 -2.18
N ILE A 118 1.63 -4.48 -3.29
CA ILE A 118 1.97 -3.33 -4.12
C ILE A 118 1.66 -2.01 -3.40
N ASN A 119 0.56 -1.91 -2.67
CA ASN A 119 0.24 -0.71 -1.88
C ASN A 119 1.33 -0.38 -0.86
N THR A 120 1.81 -1.40 -0.15
CA THR A 120 2.93 -1.26 0.79
C THR A 120 4.18 -0.71 0.10
N ARG A 121 4.49 -1.20 -1.12
CA ARG A 121 5.64 -0.73 -1.90
C ARG A 121 5.48 0.71 -2.39
N LEU A 122 4.28 1.06 -2.86
CA LEU A 122 3.99 2.40 -3.35
C LEU A 122 4.07 3.43 -2.22
N TYR A 123 3.47 3.14 -1.07
CA TYR A 123 3.57 4.01 0.11
C TYR A 123 5.03 4.15 0.59
N ALA A 124 5.74 3.02 0.75
CA ALA A 124 7.14 3.04 1.18
C ALA A 124 8.11 3.72 0.19
N ALA A 125 7.68 3.97 -1.04
CA ALA A 125 8.48 4.66 -2.05
C ALA A 125 8.35 6.19 -1.99
N VAL A 126 7.36 6.74 -1.27
CA VAL A 126 7.11 8.18 -1.23
C VAL A 126 8.29 8.94 -0.62
N GLU A 127 8.63 8.65 0.64
CA GLU A 127 9.75 9.28 1.35
C GLU A 127 11.07 9.23 0.54
N PRO A 128 11.57 8.07 0.07
CA PRO A 128 12.81 8.05 -0.68
C PRO A 128 12.72 8.82 -2.00
N SER A 129 11.56 8.87 -2.65
CA SER A 129 11.36 9.66 -3.87
C SER A 129 11.40 11.16 -3.60
N VAL A 130 10.78 11.62 -2.51
CA VAL A 130 10.85 13.03 -2.09
C VAL A 130 12.30 13.41 -1.76
N ASN A 131 12.98 12.59 -0.97
CA ASN A 131 14.39 12.81 -0.59
C ASN A 131 15.34 12.81 -1.81
N GLU A 132 15.01 12.03 -2.84
CA GLU A 132 15.79 12.00 -4.08
C GLU A 132 15.50 13.22 -4.97
N PHE A 133 14.23 13.52 -5.26
CA PHE A 133 13.85 14.47 -6.30
C PHE A 133 13.77 15.91 -5.83
N LEU A 134 13.37 16.17 -4.58
CA LEU A 134 13.24 17.52 -4.03
C LEU A 134 14.53 18.36 -4.19
N PRO A 135 15.72 17.90 -3.74
CA PRO A 135 16.94 18.69 -3.88
C PRO A 135 17.41 18.85 -5.34
N GLN A 136 16.95 17.99 -6.26
CA GLN A 136 17.29 18.09 -7.68
C GLN A 136 16.41 19.11 -8.41
N LEU A 137 15.13 19.17 -8.05
CA LEU A 137 14.11 19.99 -8.72
C LEU A 137 13.92 21.36 -8.05
N TRP A 138 14.37 21.49 -6.81
CA TRP A 138 14.40 22.76 -6.08
C TRP A 138 15.68 22.86 -5.24
N PRO A 139 16.87 23.04 -5.83
CA PRO A 139 18.14 23.02 -5.11
C PRO A 139 18.25 24.06 -3.98
N ASP A 140 17.58 25.20 -4.15
CA ASP A 140 17.66 26.34 -3.24
C ASP A 140 16.55 26.36 -2.16
N TYR A 141 15.73 25.29 -2.06
CA TYR A 141 14.64 25.21 -1.07
C TYR A 141 15.13 25.39 0.38
N ALA A 142 16.32 24.87 0.69
CA ALA A 142 16.96 25.02 1.99
C ALA A 142 17.41 26.46 2.31
N GLN A 143 17.62 27.29 1.28
CA GLN A 143 18.09 28.68 1.40
C GLN A 143 16.94 29.70 1.32
N THR A 144 15.70 29.23 1.12
CA THR A 144 14.54 30.11 0.83
C THR A 144 14.16 31.01 2.03
N ASN A 145 14.66 30.70 3.23
CA ASN A 145 14.44 31.50 4.46
C ASN A 145 15.13 32.86 4.47
N GLN A 146 16.02 33.14 3.50
CA GLN A 146 16.72 34.42 3.39
C GLN A 146 16.04 35.41 2.43
N MET A 147 14.87 35.06 1.90
CA MET A 147 14.19 35.86 0.87
C MET A 147 13.26 36.92 1.47
N THR A 148 13.57 38.19 1.19
CA THR A 148 12.78 39.35 1.63
C THR A 148 11.46 39.51 0.87
N ASP A 149 10.48 40.22 1.47
CA ASP A 149 9.13 40.57 0.95
C ASP A 149 9.06 41.06 -0.52
N LEU A 150 10.17 41.58 -1.07
CA LEU A 150 10.25 42.08 -2.44
C LEU A 150 10.35 40.96 -3.50
N ASP A 151 10.72 39.73 -3.12
CA ASP A 151 10.92 38.61 -4.05
C ASP A 151 9.69 37.69 -4.19
N ALA A 152 8.64 37.89 -3.41
CA ALA A 152 7.45 37.01 -3.40
C ALA A 152 6.87 36.80 -4.81
N LYS A 153 6.74 37.87 -5.61
CA LYS A 153 6.19 37.80 -6.99
C LYS A 153 7.01 36.95 -7.96
N THR A 154 8.31 36.79 -7.73
CA THR A 154 9.21 36.00 -8.58
C THR A 154 9.35 34.57 -8.07
N ILE A 155 9.27 34.39 -6.75
CA ILE A 155 9.40 33.07 -6.10
C ILE A 155 8.14 32.23 -6.28
N HIS A 156 6.95 32.83 -6.26
CA HIS A 156 5.68 32.11 -6.47
C HIS A 156 5.67 31.19 -7.71
N PRO A 157 6.02 31.66 -8.93
CA PRO A 157 6.05 30.80 -10.11
C PRO A 157 7.16 29.74 -10.05
N GLU A 158 8.27 30.00 -9.36
CA GLU A 158 9.37 29.03 -9.20
C GLU A 158 8.95 27.87 -8.29
N ILE A 159 8.41 28.16 -7.10
CA ILE A 159 7.87 27.15 -6.18
C ILE A 159 6.80 26.31 -6.89
N ALA A 160 5.83 26.95 -7.55
CA ALA A 160 4.78 26.24 -8.25
C ALA A 160 5.34 25.32 -9.35
N SER A 161 6.33 25.79 -10.12
CA SER A 161 7.00 25.00 -11.16
C SER A 161 7.78 23.82 -10.59
N SER A 162 8.47 24.01 -9.47
CA SER A 162 9.23 22.95 -8.79
C SER A 162 8.31 21.88 -8.20
N LEU A 163 7.22 22.28 -7.51
CA LEU A 163 6.23 21.34 -6.97
C LEU A 163 5.50 20.58 -8.07
N TYR A 164 5.16 21.25 -9.17
CA TYR A 164 4.59 20.58 -10.34
C TYR A 164 5.57 19.55 -10.92
N SER A 165 6.85 19.89 -11.07
CA SER A 165 7.88 18.96 -11.53
C SER A 165 8.07 17.78 -10.58
N LEU A 166 7.98 18.03 -9.27
CA LEU A 166 8.07 17.01 -8.23
C LEU A 166 6.88 16.04 -8.31
N ASN A 167 5.66 16.54 -8.52
CA ASN A 167 4.48 15.72 -8.79
C ASN A 167 4.70 14.77 -9.97
N GLN A 168 5.26 15.28 -11.07
CA GLN A 168 5.53 14.44 -12.24
C GLN A 168 6.57 13.36 -11.95
N ALA A 169 7.65 13.72 -11.25
CA ALA A 169 8.72 12.79 -10.91
C ALA A 169 8.22 11.67 -9.98
N ILE A 170 7.52 12.02 -8.91
CA ILE A 170 6.96 11.05 -7.95
C ILE A 170 5.89 10.20 -8.62
N GLY A 171 4.96 10.80 -9.37
CA GLY A 171 3.95 10.06 -10.14
C GLY A 171 4.56 9.05 -11.11
N SER A 172 5.63 9.45 -11.81
CA SER A 172 6.38 8.55 -12.72
C SER A 172 7.05 7.41 -11.96
N ARG A 173 7.65 7.69 -10.80
CA ARG A 173 8.30 6.68 -9.96
C ARG A 173 7.32 5.65 -9.41
N LEU A 174 6.15 6.08 -8.94
CA LEU A 174 5.09 5.19 -8.49
C LEU A 174 4.56 4.30 -9.63
N MET A 175 4.47 4.86 -10.84
CA MET A 175 4.07 4.10 -12.03
C MET A 175 5.11 3.06 -12.44
N GLU A 176 6.39 3.39 -12.36
CA GLU A 176 7.49 2.46 -12.60
C GLU A 176 7.42 1.26 -11.64
N ILE A 177 7.25 1.51 -10.34
CA ILE A 177 7.12 0.46 -9.32
C ILE A 177 5.93 -0.46 -9.61
N THR A 178 4.79 0.13 -10.01
CA THR A 178 3.59 -0.63 -10.38
C THR A 178 3.85 -1.54 -11.59
N THR A 179 4.55 -1.01 -12.60
CA THR A 179 4.89 -1.73 -13.83
C THR A 179 5.88 -2.86 -13.55
N GLU A 180 6.92 -2.58 -12.76
CA GLU A 180 7.96 -3.56 -12.39
C GLU A 180 7.39 -4.71 -11.56
N TYR A 181 6.46 -4.41 -10.65
CA TYR A 181 5.84 -5.44 -9.82
C TYR A 181 5.02 -6.46 -10.62
N ASN A 182 4.44 -6.03 -11.73
CA ASN A 182 3.61 -6.83 -12.64
C ASN A 182 2.51 -7.63 -11.90
N LEU A 183 1.53 -6.91 -11.34
CA LEU A 183 0.45 -7.48 -10.54
C LEU A 183 -0.26 -8.65 -11.23
N SER A 184 -0.55 -8.52 -12.53
CA SER A 184 -1.24 -9.56 -13.30
C SER A 184 -0.44 -10.86 -13.34
N GLU A 185 0.86 -10.77 -13.66
CA GLU A 185 1.74 -11.94 -13.70
C GLU A 185 1.86 -12.62 -12.33
N LYS A 186 1.96 -11.85 -11.24
CA LYS A 186 1.99 -12.43 -9.88
C LYS A 186 0.74 -13.22 -9.52
N ILE A 187 -0.43 -12.72 -9.91
CA ILE A 187 -1.70 -13.44 -9.70
C ILE A 187 -1.74 -14.70 -10.59
N VAL A 188 -1.29 -14.61 -11.84
CA VAL A 188 -1.20 -15.75 -12.75
C VAL A 188 -0.29 -16.85 -12.18
N ASP A 189 0.86 -16.49 -11.61
CA ASP A 189 1.78 -17.42 -10.95
C ASP A 189 1.11 -18.17 -9.79
N ASP A 190 0.46 -17.44 -8.87
CA ASP A 190 -0.26 -18.03 -7.73
C ASP A 190 -1.43 -18.95 -8.20
N MET A 191 -2.13 -18.55 -9.26
CA MET A 191 -3.22 -19.34 -9.86
C MET A 191 -2.71 -20.63 -10.51
N ASN A 192 -1.60 -20.57 -11.25
CA ASN A 192 -0.96 -21.74 -11.86
C ASN A 192 -0.46 -22.71 -10.80
N LEU A 193 0.13 -22.19 -9.71
CA LEU A 193 0.53 -22.99 -8.58
C LEU A 193 -0.68 -23.72 -7.98
N CYS A 194 -1.79 -23.03 -7.75
CA CYS A 194 -3.02 -23.66 -7.27
C CYS A 194 -3.54 -24.75 -8.21
N ASN A 195 -3.58 -24.48 -9.52
CA ASN A 195 -4.08 -25.43 -10.52
C ASN A 195 -3.25 -26.72 -10.53
N ALA A 196 -1.92 -26.61 -10.43
CA ALA A 196 -1.03 -27.77 -10.37
C ALA A 196 -1.28 -28.66 -9.13
N HIS A 197 -1.55 -28.04 -7.97
CA HIS A 197 -1.89 -28.77 -6.74
C HIS A 197 -3.28 -29.42 -6.82
N SER A 198 -4.26 -28.72 -7.40
CA SER A 198 -5.64 -29.24 -7.51
C SER A 198 -5.75 -30.42 -8.47
N GLN A 199 -4.85 -30.53 -9.45
CA GLN A 199 -4.78 -31.70 -10.34
C GLN A 199 -4.09 -32.91 -9.71
N THR A 200 -3.30 -32.71 -8.65
CA THR A 200 -2.51 -33.77 -8.00
C THR A 200 -3.18 -34.33 -6.74
N GLU A 201 -4.01 -33.55 -6.03
CA GLU A 201 -4.69 -34.00 -4.81
C GLU A 201 -6.22 -34.13 -4.99
N THR A 202 -6.72 -35.37 -4.99
CA THR A 202 -8.16 -35.68 -4.93
C THR A 202 -8.72 -35.75 -3.49
N ALA A 203 -7.98 -35.32 -2.45
CA ALA A 203 -8.33 -35.69 -1.06
C ALA A 203 -8.12 -34.63 0.06
N SER A 204 -7.79 -33.36 -0.22
CA SER A 204 -7.55 -32.38 0.85
C SER A 204 -8.15 -30.99 0.58
N THR A 205 -9.41 -30.95 0.15
CA THR A 205 -10.17 -29.70 -0.10
C THR A 205 -10.66 -29.00 1.18
N ASP A 206 -10.60 -29.66 2.34
CA ASP A 206 -11.25 -29.15 3.55
C ASP A 206 -10.45 -28.04 4.26
N LEU A 207 -9.12 -28.09 4.29
CA LEU A 207 -8.33 -27.12 5.07
C LEU A 207 -8.28 -25.71 4.43
N TRP A 208 -8.24 -25.66 3.10
CA TRP A 208 -8.15 -24.39 2.35
C TRP A 208 -9.48 -23.62 2.32
N MET A 209 -10.63 -24.32 2.34
CA MET A 209 -11.94 -23.68 2.50
C MET A 209 -12.06 -22.89 3.83
N TYR A 210 -11.39 -23.35 4.90
CA TYR A 210 -11.37 -22.62 6.17
C TYR A 210 -10.53 -21.33 6.10
N VAL A 211 -9.39 -21.36 5.40
CA VAL A 211 -8.55 -20.16 5.19
C VAL A 211 -9.26 -19.15 4.29
N ALA A 212 -9.92 -19.60 3.21
CA ALA A 212 -10.73 -18.73 2.34
C ALA A 212 -11.91 -18.09 3.09
N LYS A 213 -12.60 -18.84 3.98
CA LYS A 213 -13.66 -18.30 4.86
C LYS A 213 -13.14 -17.28 5.87
N LEU A 214 -11.91 -17.43 6.36
CA LEU A 214 -11.29 -16.47 7.27
C LEU A 214 -10.83 -15.20 6.56
N MET A 215 -10.47 -15.27 5.27
CA MET A 215 -10.14 -14.10 4.46
C MET A 215 -11.37 -13.39 3.87
N ALA A 216 -12.56 -14.01 3.92
CA ALA A 216 -13.80 -13.47 3.34
C ALA A 216 -14.58 -12.48 4.22
N PHE A 217 -14.13 -12.14 5.44
CA PHE A 217 -14.80 -11.12 6.28
C PHE A 217 -13.80 -10.38 7.19
N PRO A 218 -13.93 -9.03 7.27
CA PRO A 218 -14.96 -8.44 8.11
C PRO A 218 -15.89 -7.44 7.38
N ARG A 219 -17.20 -7.72 7.46
CA ARG A 219 -18.27 -6.71 7.35
C ARG A 219 -18.16 -5.79 8.56
N LEU A 220 -17.34 -4.75 8.47
CA LEU A 220 -17.30 -3.69 9.50
C LEU A 220 -17.33 -2.26 8.95
N PHE A 221 -17.48 -2.05 7.64
CA PHE A 221 -17.60 -0.69 7.09
C PHE A 221 -18.86 -0.55 6.25
N ARG A 222 -19.97 -0.17 6.90
CA ARG A 222 -20.99 0.72 6.32
C ARG A 222 -22.10 1.00 7.33
N ASP A 223 -21.90 2.06 8.12
CA ASP A 223 -23.04 2.86 8.54
C ASP A 223 -23.15 4.07 7.62
N GLN A 224 -24.38 4.31 7.18
CA GLN A 224 -24.76 5.12 6.03
C GLN A 224 -24.68 6.63 6.31
N LEU A 225 -23.95 7.34 5.46
CA LEU A 225 -24.28 8.71 5.08
C LEU A 225 -24.50 8.76 3.57
N PRO A 226 -25.43 9.58 3.06
CA PRO A 226 -25.70 9.67 1.63
C PRO A 226 -24.52 10.35 0.94
N ASN A 227 -23.59 9.54 0.44
CA ASN A 227 -22.34 10.02 -0.16
C ASN A 227 -22.45 9.96 -1.70
N PRO A 228 -22.21 11.06 -2.44
CA PRO A 228 -22.14 11.06 -3.91
C PRO A 228 -21.15 10.03 -4.49
N ARG A 229 -20.22 9.50 -3.68
CA ARG A 229 -19.31 8.39 -4.03
C ARG A 229 -20.01 7.09 -4.48
N LEU A 230 -21.25 6.82 -4.07
CA LEU A 230 -21.98 5.59 -4.45
C LEU A 230 -22.23 5.46 -5.97
N ALA A 231 -22.39 6.58 -6.68
CA ALA A 231 -22.60 6.56 -8.13
C ALA A 231 -21.31 6.22 -8.89
N GLU A 232 -20.15 6.60 -8.35
CA GLU A 232 -18.84 6.32 -8.93
C GLU A 232 -18.41 4.88 -8.66
N GLU A 233 -18.63 4.37 -7.45
CA GLU A 233 -18.42 2.95 -7.11
C GLU A 233 -19.21 2.01 -8.03
N SER A 234 -20.49 2.32 -8.28
CA SER A 234 -21.32 1.52 -9.20
C SER A 234 -20.80 1.54 -10.64
N ARG A 235 -20.21 2.65 -11.08
CA ARG A 235 -19.59 2.75 -12.40
C ARG A 235 -18.31 1.92 -12.49
N LEU A 236 -17.45 1.98 -11.49
CA LEU A 236 -16.20 1.20 -11.47
C LEU A 236 -16.47 -0.31 -11.31
N ALA A 237 -17.43 -0.69 -10.47
CA ALA A 237 -17.85 -2.08 -10.35
C ALA A 237 -18.41 -2.64 -11.68
N SER A 238 -19.13 -1.81 -12.45
CA SER A 238 -19.61 -2.20 -13.78
C SER A 238 -18.48 -2.35 -14.79
N SER A 239 -17.41 -1.54 -14.70
CA SER A 239 -16.27 -1.64 -15.62
C SER A 239 -15.43 -2.89 -15.38
N PHE A 240 -15.28 -3.35 -14.13
CA PHE A 240 -14.60 -4.62 -13.84
C PHE A 240 -15.28 -5.83 -14.47
N SER A 241 -16.57 -5.74 -14.78
CA SER A 241 -17.32 -6.80 -15.45
C SER A 241 -17.26 -6.71 -16.98
N ASP A 242 -16.78 -5.60 -17.54
CA ASP A 242 -16.68 -5.37 -18.98
C ASP A 242 -15.35 -5.90 -19.53
N THR A 243 -15.39 -7.10 -20.09
CA THR A 243 -14.23 -7.77 -20.69
C THR A 243 -13.68 -7.09 -21.93
N ASN A 244 -14.37 -6.10 -22.52
CA ASN A 244 -13.88 -5.37 -23.68
C ASN A 244 -12.76 -4.39 -23.32
N ASN A 245 -12.61 -4.02 -22.04
CA ASN A 245 -11.69 -2.99 -21.57
C ASN A 245 -10.38 -3.53 -20.97
N GLY A 246 -10.17 -4.85 -21.05
CA GLY A 246 -9.04 -5.54 -20.44
C GLY A 246 -9.44 -6.32 -19.19
N SER A 247 -8.44 -6.87 -18.49
CA SER A 247 -8.70 -7.57 -17.22
C SER A 247 -9.09 -6.57 -16.12
N PHE A 248 -9.84 -7.02 -15.12
CA PHE A 248 -10.18 -6.19 -13.95
C PHE A 248 -8.94 -5.65 -13.23
N ILE A 249 -7.80 -6.37 -13.29
CA ILE A 249 -6.51 -5.91 -12.79
C ILE A 249 -6.00 -4.72 -13.59
N ASP A 250 -6.04 -4.77 -14.92
CA ASP A 250 -5.63 -3.65 -15.77
C ASP A 250 -6.49 -2.41 -15.51
N ILE A 251 -7.79 -2.62 -15.35
CA ILE A 251 -8.75 -1.54 -15.05
C ILE A 251 -8.44 -0.92 -13.69
N HIS A 252 -8.19 -1.74 -12.67
CA HIS A 252 -7.85 -1.28 -11.33
C HIS A 252 -6.54 -0.47 -11.32
N LEU A 253 -5.48 -0.98 -11.95
CA LEU A 253 -4.19 -0.27 -12.02
C LEU A 253 -4.31 1.07 -12.76
N LYS A 254 -5.03 1.10 -13.89
CA LYS A 254 -5.34 2.36 -14.60
C LYS A 254 -6.11 3.34 -13.72
N SER A 255 -7.07 2.83 -12.93
CA SER A 255 -7.87 3.64 -12.01
C SER A 255 -7.02 4.23 -10.88
N VAL A 256 -6.14 3.44 -10.27
CA VAL A 256 -5.19 3.89 -9.25
C VAL A 256 -4.31 5.01 -9.83
N TYR A 257 -3.69 4.77 -10.98
CA TYR A 257 -2.83 5.76 -11.63
C TYR A 257 -3.56 7.06 -11.95
N SER A 258 -4.74 6.97 -12.60
CA SER A 258 -5.53 8.14 -12.94
C SER A 258 -5.98 8.92 -11.70
N SER A 259 -6.25 8.23 -10.58
CA SER A 259 -6.67 8.86 -9.33
C SER A 259 -5.51 9.53 -8.63
N LEU A 260 -4.34 8.88 -8.57
CA LEU A 260 -3.12 9.49 -8.03
C LEU A 260 -2.77 10.77 -8.78
N TRP A 261 -2.75 10.71 -10.11
CA TRP A 261 -2.46 11.88 -10.93
C TRP A 261 -3.46 13.02 -10.71
N PHE A 262 -4.75 12.68 -10.67
CA PHE A 262 -5.81 13.64 -10.42
C PHE A 262 -5.68 14.29 -9.04
N GLU A 263 -5.48 13.51 -7.97
CA GLU A 263 -5.38 14.04 -6.60
C GLU A 263 -4.08 14.84 -6.40
N PHE A 264 -2.97 14.42 -7.02
CA PHE A 264 -1.73 15.20 -7.05
C PHE A 264 -1.94 16.58 -7.70
N ASP A 265 -2.69 16.66 -8.80
CA ASP A 265 -2.96 17.95 -9.45
C ASP A 265 -3.98 18.78 -8.65
N ASN A 266 -5.08 18.16 -8.22
CA ASN A 266 -6.21 18.83 -7.56
C ASN A 266 -5.82 19.46 -6.22
N ARG A 267 -4.95 18.79 -5.44
CA ARG A 267 -4.51 19.26 -4.12
C ARG A 267 -3.23 20.11 -4.16
N MET A 268 -2.67 20.35 -5.33
CA MET A 268 -1.41 21.09 -5.48
C MET A 268 -1.51 22.52 -4.91
N ASN A 269 -2.66 23.18 -5.09
CA ASN A 269 -2.88 24.53 -4.56
C ASN A 269 -2.82 24.58 -3.01
N ASP A 270 -3.26 23.51 -2.34
CA ASP A 270 -3.24 23.42 -0.88
C ASP A 270 -1.81 23.23 -0.37
N LEU A 271 -1.03 22.37 -1.02
CA LEU A 271 0.39 22.20 -0.73
C LEU A 271 1.16 23.51 -0.94
N PHE A 272 0.94 24.16 -2.08
CA PHE A 272 1.57 25.45 -2.41
C PHE A 272 1.25 26.53 -1.37
N SER A 273 -0.01 26.60 -0.92
CA SER A 273 -0.44 27.55 0.12
C SER A 273 0.15 27.24 1.49
N THR A 274 0.40 25.97 1.79
CA THR A 274 1.04 25.53 3.03
C THR A 274 2.50 25.96 3.04
N ILE A 275 3.27 25.55 2.03
CA ILE A 275 4.69 25.90 1.89
C ILE A 275 4.91 27.42 1.91
N GLN A 276 4.04 28.19 1.26
CA GLN A 276 4.13 29.65 1.33
C GLN A 276 3.98 30.20 2.73
N ARG A 277 3.04 29.65 3.50
CA ARG A 277 2.83 30.07 4.88
C ARG A 277 4.06 29.76 5.70
N ASP A 278 4.62 28.56 5.55
CA ASP A 278 5.80 28.13 6.32
C ASP A 278 7.05 28.95 5.97
N LEU A 279 7.20 29.35 4.70
CA LEU A 279 8.25 30.27 4.26
C LEU A 279 8.08 31.68 4.84
N VAL A 280 6.86 32.21 4.88
CA VAL A 280 6.58 33.55 5.42
C VAL A 280 6.74 33.56 6.95
N ASP A 281 6.19 32.56 7.64
CA ASP A 281 6.26 32.45 9.09
C ASP A 281 7.71 32.19 9.54
N GLY A 282 8.45 31.32 8.83
CA GLY A 282 9.87 31.07 9.07
C GLY A 282 10.77 32.30 8.84
N ALA A 283 10.39 33.21 7.93
CA ALA A 283 11.10 34.47 7.71
C ALA A 283 10.86 35.51 8.82
N ILE A 284 9.77 35.41 9.58
CA ILE A 284 9.45 36.32 10.70
C ILE A 284 10.22 35.92 11.96
N GLU A 285 10.57 34.63 12.11
CA GLU A 285 11.26 34.09 13.29
C GLU A 285 12.81 34.12 13.19
N ALA A 286 13.36 34.35 12.00
CA ALA A 286 14.81 34.41 11.73
C ALA A 286 15.41 35.81 11.90
#